data_AF-D8G9F7-F1
#
_entry.id   AF-D8G9F7-F1
#
_cell.length_a   1.000
_cell.length_b   1.000
_cell.length_c   1.000
_cell.angle_alpha   90.00
_cell.angle_beta   90.00
_cell.angle_gamma   90.00
#
_symmetry.space_group_name_H-M   'P 1'
#
loop_
_entity.id
_entity.type
_entity.pdbx_description
1 polymer ?
#
loop_
_entity_poly.entity_id
_entity_poly.type
_entity_poly.pdbx_seq_one_letter_code
_entity_poly.pdbx_strand_id
1 'polypeptide(L)'
;MVKSNIIESQTHTKPLANDRVSNGLNQNQIDESEKTFSPQEKAVANLLASKGKTVKSLLETNQGRTADAEVDSIPTEFKSLVMGATNSTVKNQINSSIRRGGQARHIIIDARGSGLTEAEANLGLQRAKNISRGKLDSVRILGDGFDLISTDFQ
;
A
#
# COMPACT_ATOMS: atom_id res chain seq x y z
N MET A 1 -28.32 -18.05 59.48
CA MET A 1 -27.41 -18.87 58.66
C MET A 1 -27.23 -18.14 57.32
N VAL A 2 -26.00 -17.68 57.08
CA VAL A 2 -25.35 -17.17 55.84
C VAL A 2 -26.02 -16.09 54.96
N LYS A 3 -25.21 -15.06 54.68
CA LYS A 3 -25.41 -13.81 53.94
C LYS A 3 -25.60 -14.05 52.42
N SER A 4 -26.13 -13.07 51.69
CA SER A 4 -25.42 -12.44 50.54
C SER A 4 -26.19 -11.24 49.97
N ASN A 5 -25.56 -10.06 50.06
CA ASN A 5 -25.85 -8.89 49.23
C ASN A 5 -25.29 -9.13 47.83
N ILE A 6 -26.05 -8.78 46.78
CA ILE A 6 -25.50 -8.58 45.43
C ILE A 6 -25.85 -7.15 45.00
N ILE A 7 -24.79 -6.35 44.87
CA ILE A 7 -24.80 -5.00 44.30
C ILE A 7 -24.55 -5.21 42.80
N GLU A 8 -25.50 -4.88 41.93
CA GLU A 8 -25.24 -4.80 40.49
C GLU A 8 -24.38 -3.57 40.20
N SER A 9 -23.11 -3.83 39.86
CA SER A 9 -22.18 -2.80 39.41
C SER A 9 -22.48 -2.41 37.97
N GLN A 10 -22.77 -1.13 37.76
CA GLN A 10 -22.74 -0.51 36.44
C GLN A 10 -21.30 -0.54 35.89
N THR A 11 -21.02 -1.36 34.88
CA THR A 11 -19.76 -1.27 34.14
C THR A 11 -19.90 -0.26 33.01
N HIS A 12 -19.65 1.00 33.36
CA HIS A 12 -19.30 2.06 32.42
C HIS A 12 -17.87 1.78 31.92
N THR A 13 -17.71 1.03 30.84
CA THR A 13 -16.40 0.87 30.19
C THR A 13 -16.05 2.14 29.44
N LYS A 14 -15.14 2.94 30.00
CA LYS A 14 -14.43 4.01 29.28
C LYS A 14 -13.71 3.42 28.06
N PRO A 15 -13.75 4.06 26.88
CA PRO A 15 -12.90 3.65 25.77
C PRO A 15 -11.42 3.92 26.11
N LEU A 16 -10.58 2.92 25.85
CA LEU A 16 -9.13 2.94 26.06
C LEU A 16 -8.49 4.02 25.17
N ALA A 17 -7.54 4.77 25.74
CA ALA A 17 -6.88 5.93 25.15
C ALA A 17 -5.97 5.65 23.92
N ASN A 18 -6.03 4.46 23.33
CA ASN A 18 -5.11 4.05 22.25
C ASN A 18 -5.52 4.50 20.84
N ASP A 19 -6.80 4.83 20.60
CA ASP A 19 -7.26 5.20 19.25
C ASP A 19 -6.91 6.63 18.83
N ARG A 20 -6.60 7.52 19.80
CA ARG A 20 -6.27 8.93 19.52
C ARG A 20 -4.78 9.15 19.23
N VAL A 21 -3.91 8.30 19.77
CA VAL A 21 -2.44 8.43 19.60
C VAL A 21 -1.99 7.88 18.25
N SER A 22 -2.56 6.76 17.80
CA SER A 22 -2.28 6.15 16.49
C SER A 22 -2.64 7.09 15.33
N ASN A 23 -3.76 7.81 15.44
CA ASN A 23 -4.20 8.73 14.39
C ASN A 23 -3.27 9.95 14.22
N GLY A 24 -2.66 10.43 15.31
CA GLY A 24 -1.71 11.55 15.29
C GLY A 24 -0.30 11.16 14.79
N LEU A 25 0.14 9.93 15.07
CA LEU A 25 1.42 9.41 14.55
C LEU A 25 1.36 9.13 13.05
N ASN A 26 0.22 8.61 12.56
CA ASN A 26 0.04 8.32 11.14
C ASN A 26 0.03 9.58 10.26
N GLN A 27 -0.44 10.72 10.77
CA GLN A 27 -0.44 11.98 10.01
C GLN A 27 0.98 12.55 9.83
N ASN A 28 1.86 12.38 10.81
CA ASN A 28 3.26 12.85 10.71
C ASN A 28 4.12 12.00 9.75
N GLN A 29 3.57 10.90 9.24
CA GLN A 29 4.26 9.99 8.33
C GLN A 29 3.89 10.23 6.86
N ILE A 30 2.92 11.12 6.58
CA ILE A 30 2.51 11.44 5.20
C ILE A 30 2.77 12.91 4.92
N ASP A 31 3.67 13.19 3.99
CA ASP A 31 4.00 14.53 3.52
C ASP A 31 3.38 14.77 2.13
N GLU A 32 2.45 15.73 2.04
CA GLU A 32 1.78 16.18 0.81
C GLU A 32 2.17 17.62 0.42
N SER A 33 3.30 18.11 0.92
CA SER A 33 3.75 19.49 0.70
C SER A 33 4.06 19.82 -0.77
N GLU A 34 4.43 18.83 -1.58
CA GLU A 34 4.71 19.01 -3.01
C GLU A 34 3.46 18.84 -3.89
N LYS A 35 2.61 17.86 -3.59
CA LYS A 35 1.29 17.69 -4.22
C LYS A 35 0.35 16.95 -3.29
N THR A 36 -0.96 17.15 -3.46
CA THR A 36 -1.94 16.28 -2.80
C THR A 36 -1.99 14.92 -3.51
N PHE A 37 -2.08 13.84 -2.76
CA PHE A 37 -2.37 12.54 -3.30
C PHE A 37 -3.79 12.49 -3.86
N SER A 38 -3.97 11.80 -4.98
CA SER A 38 -5.30 11.35 -5.39
C SER A 38 -5.91 10.43 -4.30
N PRO A 39 -7.24 10.25 -4.25
CA PRO A 39 -7.87 9.38 -3.26
C PRO A 39 -7.30 7.96 -3.21
N GLN A 40 -6.96 7.39 -4.38
CA GLN A 40 -6.36 6.06 -4.50
C GLN A 40 -4.94 6.04 -3.94
N GLU A 41 -4.09 7.00 -4.31
CA GLU A 41 -2.73 7.10 -3.78
C GLU A 41 -2.73 7.36 -2.27
N LYS A 42 -3.66 8.19 -1.78
CA LYS A 42 -3.82 8.49 -0.35
C LYS A 42 -4.22 7.24 0.42
N ALA A 43 -5.05 6.37 -0.15
CA ALA A 43 -5.41 5.10 0.48
C ALA A 43 -4.20 4.15 0.61
N VAL A 44 -3.25 4.20 -0.33
CA VAL A 44 -1.97 3.48 -0.24
C VAL A 44 -1.07 4.13 0.82
N ALA A 45 -0.89 5.45 0.77
CA ALA A 45 -0.07 6.20 1.71
C ALA A 45 -0.52 5.99 3.16
N ASN A 46 -1.84 6.04 3.43
CA ASN A 46 -2.41 5.78 4.75
C ASN A 46 -2.14 4.35 5.25
N LEU A 47 -2.21 3.36 4.35
CA LEU A 47 -1.90 1.97 4.70
C LEU A 47 -0.40 1.77 4.98
N LEU A 48 0.47 2.46 4.24
CA LEU A 48 1.91 2.39 4.49
C LEU A 48 2.28 3.10 5.79
N ALA A 49 1.71 4.28 6.05
CA ALA A 49 1.88 5.00 7.31
C ALA A 49 1.39 4.18 8.51
N SER A 50 0.22 3.53 8.42
CA SER A 50 -0.24 2.65 9.50
C SER A 50 0.68 1.44 9.76
N LYS A 51 1.58 1.11 8.81
CA LYS A 51 2.65 0.12 8.94
C LYS A 51 4.01 0.74 9.34
N GLY A 52 4.02 2.00 9.77
CA GLY A 52 5.19 2.74 10.24
C GLY A 52 6.09 3.30 9.16
N LYS A 53 5.61 3.38 7.90
CA LYS A 53 6.40 3.91 6.77
C LYS A 53 6.23 5.41 6.62
N THR A 54 7.28 6.10 6.20
CA THR A 54 7.14 7.50 5.76
C THR A 54 6.80 7.53 4.27
N VAL A 55 5.89 8.42 3.89
CA VAL A 55 5.42 8.57 2.51
C VAL A 55 5.39 10.04 2.16
N LYS A 56 6.10 10.44 1.10
CA LYS A 56 6.09 11.81 0.60
C LYS A 56 5.58 11.83 -0.84
N SER A 57 4.61 12.68 -1.14
CA SER A 57 4.13 12.90 -2.51
C SER A 57 5.21 13.61 -3.34
N LEU A 58 5.36 13.26 -4.62
CA LEU A 58 6.25 13.98 -5.53
C LEU A 58 5.48 14.71 -6.62
N LEU A 59 5.82 15.99 -6.85
CA LEU A 59 5.26 16.78 -7.95
C LEU A 59 5.81 16.28 -9.29
N GLU A 60 4.95 16.16 -10.30
CA GLU A 60 5.42 15.85 -11.67
C GLU A 60 6.31 16.98 -12.20
N THR A 61 7.53 16.65 -12.62
CA THR A 61 8.44 17.63 -13.23
C THR A 61 8.46 17.51 -14.76
N ASN A 62 8.64 18.64 -15.45
CA ASN A 62 8.82 18.67 -16.91
C ASN A 62 10.21 18.16 -17.35
N GLN A 63 11.09 17.78 -16.42
CA GLN A 63 12.48 17.38 -16.67
C GLN A 63 12.73 15.87 -16.55
N GLY A 64 11.69 15.05 -16.65
CA GLY A 64 11.82 13.61 -16.74
C GLY A 64 10.79 12.85 -15.93
N ARG A 65 10.98 11.53 -15.88
CA ARG A 65 10.08 10.58 -15.22
C ARG A 65 10.07 10.87 -13.71
N THR A 66 8.90 11.16 -13.14
CA THR A 66 8.76 11.35 -11.69
C THR A 66 7.88 10.23 -11.13
N ALA A 67 8.33 9.58 -10.07
CA ALA A 67 7.53 8.63 -9.32
C ALA A 67 6.34 9.35 -8.65
N ASP A 68 5.32 8.60 -8.22
CA ASP A 68 4.16 9.20 -7.55
C ASP A 68 4.51 9.69 -6.14
N ALA A 69 5.40 8.96 -5.48
CA ALA A 69 5.81 9.19 -4.10
C ALA A 69 7.26 8.72 -3.82
N GLU A 70 7.79 9.13 -2.67
CA GLU A 70 8.87 8.44 -1.98
C GLU A 70 8.30 7.65 -0.79
N VAL A 71 8.68 6.39 -0.65
CA VAL A 71 8.36 5.55 0.51
C VAL A 71 9.67 5.23 1.22
N ASP A 72 9.84 5.66 2.47
CA ASP A 72 11.13 5.62 3.18
C ASP A 72 12.28 6.18 2.32
N SER A 73 12.04 7.33 1.66
CA SER A 73 12.98 7.99 0.73
C SER A 73 13.30 7.22 -0.56
N ILE A 74 12.55 6.16 -0.88
CA ILE A 74 12.69 5.40 -2.13
C ILE A 74 11.61 5.82 -3.13
N PRO A 75 11.97 6.36 -4.32
CA PRO A 75 11.01 6.68 -5.37
C PRO A 75 10.17 5.47 -5.77
N THR A 76 8.86 5.60 -5.66
CA THR A 76 7.89 4.51 -5.77
C THR A 76 6.68 4.93 -6.61
N GLU A 77 6.31 4.07 -7.56
CA GLU A 77 5.10 4.20 -8.37
C GLU A 77 3.95 3.47 -7.68
N PHE A 78 2.79 4.11 -7.59
CA PHE A 78 1.56 3.52 -7.07
C PHE A 78 0.66 3.06 -8.20
N LYS A 79 -0.01 1.93 -7.96
CA LYS A 79 -1.04 1.39 -8.85
C LYS A 79 -2.18 0.86 -8.00
N SER A 80 -3.40 1.09 -8.44
CA SER A 80 -4.58 0.49 -7.82
C SER A 80 -5.30 -0.40 -8.82
N LEU A 81 -5.70 -1.58 -8.35
CA LEU A 81 -6.54 -2.50 -9.10
C LEU A 81 -8.00 -2.26 -8.74
N VAL A 82 -8.89 -2.59 -9.67
CA VAL A 82 -10.34 -2.51 -9.49
C VAL A 82 -10.93 -3.91 -9.45
N MET A 83 -12.20 -4.02 -9.04
CA MET A 83 -12.96 -5.27 -8.98
C MET A 83 -12.82 -6.10 -10.27
N GLY A 84 -12.62 -7.41 -10.13
CA GLY A 84 -12.38 -8.33 -11.24
C GLY A 84 -10.91 -8.45 -11.66
N ALA A 85 -9.98 -8.05 -10.78
CA ALA A 85 -8.56 -8.19 -11.03
C ALA A 85 -8.13 -9.67 -11.02
N THR A 86 -7.24 -10.02 -11.94
CA THR A 86 -6.67 -11.36 -12.08
C THR A 86 -5.15 -11.30 -12.15
N ASN A 87 -4.50 -12.47 -12.17
CA ASN A 87 -3.07 -12.58 -12.44
C ASN A 87 -2.64 -11.89 -13.76
N SER A 88 -3.52 -11.86 -14.76
CA SER A 88 -3.26 -11.15 -16.03
C SER A 88 -3.28 -9.63 -15.84
N THR A 89 -4.15 -9.11 -14.96
CA THR A 89 -4.20 -7.69 -14.59
C THR A 89 -2.88 -7.25 -13.95
N VAL A 90 -2.37 -8.01 -12.98
CA VAL A 90 -1.07 -7.76 -12.32
C VAL A 90 0.06 -7.68 -13.33
N LYS A 91 0.22 -8.74 -14.14
CA LYS A 91 1.26 -8.81 -15.18
C LYS A 91 1.18 -7.62 -16.15
N ASN A 92 -0.03 -7.25 -16.58
CA ASN A 92 -0.22 -6.16 -17.53
C ASN A 92 0.09 -4.79 -16.93
N GLN A 93 -0.23 -4.56 -15.65
CA GLN A 93 0.11 -3.32 -14.95
C GLN A 93 1.62 -3.15 -14.84
N ILE A 94 2.34 -4.19 -14.39
CA ILE A 94 3.80 -4.18 -14.29
C ILE A 94 4.43 -3.91 -15.66
N ASN A 95 3.98 -4.62 -16.71
CA ASN A 95 4.48 -4.43 -18.07
C ASN A 95 4.22 -3.01 -18.61
N SER A 96 3.06 -2.42 -18.28
CA SER A 96 2.68 -1.10 -18.76
C SER A 96 3.50 0.00 -18.09
N SER A 97 3.78 -0.11 -16.78
CA SER A 97 4.70 0.79 -16.07
C SER A 97 6.08 0.80 -16.76
N ILE A 98 6.62 -0.38 -17.04
CA ILE A 98 7.90 -0.54 -17.73
C ILE A 98 7.88 0.11 -19.13
N ARG A 99 6.85 -0.18 -19.94
CA ARG A 99 6.75 0.31 -21.33
C ARG A 99 6.58 1.82 -21.43
N ARG A 100 5.88 2.44 -20.47
CA ARG A 100 5.74 3.90 -20.39
C ARG A 100 7.01 4.58 -19.90
N GLY A 101 8.10 3.81 -19.74
CA GLY A 101 9.42 4.30 -19.43
C GLY A 101 9.92 3.94 -18.05
N GLY A 102 9.15 3.20 -17.23
CA GLY A 102 9.54 2.83 -15.87
C GLY A 102 9.66 4.08 -15.00
N GLN A 103 8.52 4.64 -14.59
CA GLN A 103 8.49 5.88 -13.80
C GLN A 103 9.20 5.72 -12.45
N ALA A 104 9.19 4.51 -11.90
CA ALA A 104 10.02 4.10 -10.77
C ALA A 104 10.50 2.64 -10.94
N ARG A 105 11.61 2.31 -10.27
CA ARG A 105 12.10 0.92 -10.16
C ARG A 105 11.39 0.12 -9.05
N HIS A 106 10.65 0.81 -8.19
CA HIS A 106 9.83 0.24 -7.13
C HIS A 106 8.36 0.52 -7.42
N ILE A 107 7.54 -0.54 -7.39
CA ILE A 107 6.10 -0.44 -7.63
C ILE A 107 5.34 -0.99 -6.41
N ILE A 108 4.32 -0.27 -5.97
CA ILE A 108 3.32 -0.76 -5.02
C ILE A 108 1.97 -0.85 -5.72
N ILE A 109 1.39 -2.05 -5.74
CA ILE A 109 0.07 -2.33 -6.29
C ILE A 109 -0.91 -2.53 -5.13
N ASP A 110 -1.88 -1.63 -4.99
CA ASP A 110 -3.05 -1.80 -4.14
C ASP A 110 -4.09 -2.67 -4.84
N ALA A 111 -4.24 -3.90 -4.36
CA ALA A 111 -5.18 -4.90 -4.84
C ALA A 111 -6.36 -5.10 -3.87
N ARG A 112 -6.46 -4.31 -2.78
CA ARG A 112 -7.57 -4.42 -1.83
C ARG A 112 -8.90 -4.12 -2.51
N GLY A 113 -9.93 -4.91 -2.21
CA GLY A 113 -11.25 -4.80 -2.82
C GLY A 113 -11.32 -5.14 -4.31
N SER A 114 -10.24 -5.65 -4.91
CA SER A 114 -10.19 -5.96 -6.35
C SER A 114 -10.68 -7.38 -6.67
N GLY A 115 -10.81 -8.24 -5.67
CA GLY A 115 -11.09 -9.67 -5.82
C GLY A 115 -9.87 -10.52 -6.20
N LEU A 116 -8.69 -9.91 -6.36
CA LEU A 116 -7.44 -10.63 -6.64
C LEU A 116 -7.07 -11.52 -5.44
N THR A 117 -6.88 -12.81 -5.68
CA THR A 117 -6.39 -13.74 -4.66
C THR A 117 -4.86 -13.71 -4.53
N GLU A 118 -4.33 -14.15 -3.39
CA GLU A 118 -2.87 -14.29 -3.18
C GLU A 118 -2.22 -15.22 -4.23
N ALA A 119 -2.90 -16.31 -4.60
CA ALA A 119 -2.43 -17.25 -5.62
C ALA A 119 -2.31 -16.59 -7.01
N GLU A 120 -3.30 -15.77 -7.37
CA GLU A 120 -3.26 -15.01 -8.62
C GLU A 120 -2.22 -13.89 -8.60
N ALA A 121 -2.04 -13.24 -7.46
CA ALA A 121 -1.00 -12.23 -7.29
C ALA A 121 0.40 -12.84 -7.51
N ASN A 122 0.67 -13.99 -6.89
CA ASN A 122 1.91 -14.75 -7.09
C ASN A 122 2.10 -15.18 -8.55
N LEU A 123 1.07 -15.75 -9.17
CA LEU A 123 1.13 -16.15 -10.58
C LEU A 123 1.39 -14.94 -11.50
N GLY A 124 0.75 -13.81 -11.22
CA GLY A 124 0.95 -12.56 -11.94
C GLY A 124 2.39 -12.03 -11.83
N LEU A 125 2.95 -12.05 -10.62
CA LEU A 125 4.35 -11.69 -10.36
C LEU A 125 5.32 -12.61 -11.10
N GLN A 126 5.13 -13.93 -11.02
CA GLN A 126 5.97 -14.90 -11.74
C GLN A 126 5.95 -14.66 -13.25
N ARG A 127 4.75 -14.41 -13.82
CA ARG A 127 4.61 -14.09 -15.24
C ARG A 127 5.27 -12.76 -15.62
N ALA A 128 5.32 -11.79 -14.70
CA ALA A 128 5.94 -10.50 -14.93
C ALA A 128 7.47 -10.57 -14.92
N LYS A 129 8.09 -11.42 -14.10
CA LYS A 129 9.56 -11.54 -14.00
C LYS A 129 10.24 -11.77 -15.35
N ASN A 130 9.65 -12.62 -16.20
CA ASN A 130 10.20 -12.95 -17.50
C ASN A 130 10.25 -11.76 -18.48
N ILE A 131 9.44 -10.72 -18.26
CA ILE A 131 9.34 -9.56 -19.15
C ILE A 131 9.99 -8.29 -18.56
N SER A 132 10.24 -8.28 -17.25
CA SER A 132 10.72 -7.10 -16.51
C SER A 132 12.20 -7.17 -16.08
N ARG A 133 12.93 -8.18 -16.55
CA ARG A 133 14.33 -8.42 -16.17
C ARG A 133 15.22 -7.18 -16.34
N GLY A 134 15.90 -6.79 -15.26
CA GLY A 134 16.81 -5.64 -15.17
C GLY A 134 16.13 -4.27 -15.16
N LYS A 135 14.79 -4.20 -15.10
CA LYS A 135 14.03 -2.94 -15.19
C LYS A 135 13.33 -2.52 -13.90
N LEU A 136 13.18 -3.45 -12.95
CA LEU A 136 12.56 -3.21 -11.66
C LEU A 136 13.47 -3.73 -10.55
N ASP A 137 13.41 -3.09 -9.39
CA ASP A 137 14.05 -3.55 -8.16
C ASP A 137 13.06 -4.26 -7.25
N SER A 138 11.81 -3.78 -7.19
CA SER A 138 10.78 -4.46 -6.41
C SER A 138 9.37 -4.19 -6.91
N VAL A 139 8.50 -5.19 -6.73
CA VAL A 139 7.05 -5.05 -6.79
C VAL A 139 6.46 -5.56 -5.49
N ARG A 140 5.65 -4.72 -4.83
CA ARG A 140 4.85 -5.10 -3.67
C ARG A 140 3.37 -5.10 -4.05
N ILE A 141 2.62 -6.11 -3.62
CA ILE A 141 1.17 -6.19 -3.81
C ILE A 141 0.48 -6.24 -2.45
N LEU A 142 -0.37 -5.26 -2.20
CA LEU A 142 -1.18 -5.13 -0.99
C LEU A 142 -2.59 -5.62 -1.29
N GLY A 143 -2.95 -6.82 -0.84
CA GLY A 143 -4.26 -7.41 -1.11
C GLY A 143 -5.13 -7.56 0.13
N ASP A 144 -6.32 -8.14 -0.07
CA ASP A 144 -7.23 -8.47 1.02
C ASP A 144 -6.68 -9.68 1.79
N GLY A 145 -6.04 -9.41 2.93
CA GLY A 145 -5.46 -10.45 3.79
C GLY A 145 -4.04 -10.91 3.40
N PHE A 146 -3.42 -10.31 2.39
CA PHE A 146 -2.04 -10.64 2.01
C PHE A 146 -1.18 -9.41 1.68
N ASP A 147 0.13 -9.55 1.81
CA ASP A 147 1.14 -8.53 1.53
C ASP A 147 2.38 -9.22 0.94
N LEU A 148 2.51 -9.17 -0.38
CA LEU A 148 3.56 -9.86 -1.11
C LEU A 148 4.62 -8.88 -1.58
N ILE A 149 5.89 -9.25 -1.46
CA ILE A 149 7.02 -8.51 -2.03
C ILE A 149 7.86 -9.43 -2.91
N SER A 150 8.18 -8.97 -4.12
CA SER A 150 9.08 -9.63 -5.05
C SER A 150 10.22 -8.67 -5.37
N THR A 151 11.46 -9.13 -5.22
CA THR A 151 12.69 -8.33 -5.44
C THR A 151 13.63 -8.95 -6.46
N ASP A 152 13.29 -10.12 -6.98
CA ASP A 152 14.07 -10.95 -7.90
C ASP A 152 13.73 -10.63 -9.35
N PHE A 153 13.87 -9.35 -9.72
CA PHE A 153 13.67 -8.86 -11.09
C PHE A 153 15.00 -8.68 -11.86
N GLN A 154 16.08 -9.32 -11.41
CA GLN A 154 17.43 -9.24 -11.98
C GLN A 154 17.69 -10.22 -13.14
#